data_AF-A0A497C0H0-F1
#
_entry.id   AF-A0A497C0H0-F1
#
_cell.length_a   1.000
_cell.length_b   1.000
_cell.length_c   1.000
_cell.angle_alpha   90.00
_cell.angle_beta   90.00
_cell.angle_gamma   90.00
#
_symmetry.space_group_name_H-M   'P 1'
#
loop_
_entity.id
_entity.type
_entity.pdbx_description
1 polymer ?
#
loop_
_entity_poly.entity_id
_entity_poly.type
_entity_poly.pdbx_seq_one_letter_code
_entity_poly.pdbx_strand_id
1 'polypeptide(L)'
;DNLKQALIALTELDTLPILGSLRNTLRAWKNPAALKVAELEARQADMWEILPIVAGTESRRMYEEGDVEAGIIACSQSIGIVGQIKPVADVIEEMVREAVEIHGRLID
;
A
#
# COMPACT_ATOMS: atom_id res chain seq x y z
N ASP A 1 6.40 -1.28 14.31
CA ASP A 1 5.53 -2.48 14.28
C ASP A 1 4.09 -2.21 13.89
N ASN A 2 3.45 -1.17 14.44
CA ASN A 2 2.04 -0.84 14.15
C ASN A 2 1.68 -0.82 12.66
N LEU A 3 2.51 -0.21 11.81
CA LEU A 3 2.23 -0.13 10.37
C LEU A 3 2.25 -1.51 9.68
N LYS A 4 3.26 -2.36 9.95
CA LYS A 4 3.31 -3.71 9.33
C LYS A 4 2.14 -4.58 9.80
N GLN A 5 1.76 -4.45 11.08
CA GLN A 5 0.61 -5.14 11.66
C GLN A 5 -0.73 -4.61 11.13
N ALA A 6 -0.82 -3.33 10.76
CA ALA A 6 -1.99 -2.82 10.08
C ALA A 6 -2.06 -3.33 8.63
N LEU A 7 -0.93 -3.30 7.91
CA LEU A 7 -0.86 -3.72 6.50
C LEU A 7 -1.20 -5.21 6.30
N ILE A 8 -0.76 -6.09 7.20
CA ILE A 8 -1.03 -7.53 7.11
C ILE A 8 -2.50 -7.90 7.37
N ALA A 9 -3.27 -7.00 7.99
CA ALA A 9 -4.70 -7.20 8.24
C ALA A 9 -5.58 -6.80 7.04
N LEU A 10 -4.97 -6.27 5.97
CA LEU A 10 -5.67 -5.78 4.80
C LEU A 10 -6.02 -6.87 3.81
N THR A 11 -7.09 -6.62 3.05
CA THR A 11 -7.50 -7.39 1.88
C THR A 11 -7.09 -6.66 0.59
N GLU A 12 -7.26 -7.32 -0.55
CA GLU A 12 -7.03 -6.72 -1.87
C GLU A 12 -7.96 -5.52 -2.17
N LEU A 13 -9.09 -5.41 -1.45
CA LEU A 13 -10.08 -4.34 -1.58
C LEU A 13 -9.71 -3.08 -0.78
N ASP A 14 -8.72 -3.17 0.10
CA ASP A 14 -8.26 -2.06 0.95
C ASP A 14 -7.23 -1.18 0.24
N THR A 15 -7.26 -1.12 -1.09
CA THR A 15 -6.40 -0.24 -1.89
C THR A 15 -7.20 0.53 -2.93
N LEU A 16 -6.74 1.73 -3.30
CA LEU A 16 -7.37 2.53 -4.34
C LEU A 16 -6.34 3.37 -5.12
N PRO A 17 -6.58 3.65 -6.41
CA PRO A 17 -5.80 4.64 -7.14
C PRO A 17 -6.19 6.06 -6.70
N ILE A 18 -5.19 6.92 -6.53
CA ILE A 18 -5.32 8.36 -6.27
C ILE A 18 -4.30 9.12 -7.14
N LEU A 19 -4.39 10.44 -7.19
CA LEU A 19 -3.53 11.36 -7.97
C LEU A 19 -3.66 11.21 -9.49
N GLY A 20 -4.76 10.61 -9.95
CA GLY A 20 -5.07 10.50 -11.37
C GLY A 20 -5.35 11.86 -12.03
N SER A 21 -5.97 12.78 -11.31
CA SER A 21 -6.21 14.16 -11.77
C SER A 21 -4.92 14.93 -12.06
N LEU A 22 -3.84 14.59 -11.34
CA LEU A 22 -2.51 15.18 -11.50
C LEU A 22 -1.62 14.42 -12.49
N ARG A 23 -2.16 13.39 -13.18
CA ARG A 23 -1.40 12.47 -14.05
C ARG A 23 -0.19 11.83 -13.34
N ASN A 24 -0.32 11.61 -12.04
CA ASN A 24 0.73 11.03 -11.19
C ASN A 24 0.16 9.87 -10.34
N THR A 25 -0.62 9.00 -10.98
CA THR A 25 -1.42 7.97 -10.30
C THR A 25 -0.56 7.08 -9.39
N LEU A 26 -0.97 6.99 -8.13
CA LEU A 26 -0.43 6.08 -7.12
C LEU A 26 -1.55 5.14 -6.66
N ARG A 27 -1.27 3.84 -6.55
CA ARG A 27 -2.15 2.94 -5.78
C ARG A 27 -1.76 3.00 -4.31
N ALA A 28 -2.67 3.48 -3.48
CA ALA A 28 -2.47 3.69 -2.06
C ALA A 28 -3.26 2.69 -1.22
N TRP A 29 -2.82 2.48 0.02
CA TRP A 29 -3.69 1.94 1.07
C TRP A 29 -4.91 2.86 1.25
N LYS A 30 -6.10 2.27 1.32
CA LYS A 30 -7.38 2.96 1.56
C LYS A 30 -7.53 3.38 3.03
N ASN A 31 -6.69 4.31 3.46
CA ASN A 31 -6.77 4.96 4.77
C ASN A 31 -7.44 6.35 4.67
N PRO A 32 -7.70 7.05 5.79
CA PRO A 32 -8.35 8.36 5.77
C PRO A 32 -7.67 9.41 4.89
N ALA A 33 -6.33 9.48 4.89
CA ALA A 33 -5.58 10.40 4.03
C ALA A 33 -5.82 10.13 2.53
N ALA A 34 -5.74 8.87 2.09
CA ALA A 34 -5.99 8.50 0.70
C ALA A 34 -7.46 8.74 0.29
N LEU A 35 -8.42 8.45 1.18
CA LEU A 35 -9.83 8.77 0.96
C LEU A 35 -10.05 10.28 0.82
N LYS A 36 -9.34 11.09 1.59
CA LYS A 36 -9.42 12.55 1.49
C LYS A 36 -8.91 13.05 0.14
N VAL A 37 -7.81 12.49 -0.36
CA VAL A 37 -7.31 12.80 -1.71
C VAL A 37 -8.34 12.43 -2.76
N ALA A 38 -8.88 11.20 -2.73
CA ALA A 38 -9.91 10.77 -3.68
C ALA A 38 -11.14 11.69 -3.65
N GLU A 39 -11.55 12.13 -2.46
CA GLU A 39 -12.64 13.10 -2.28
C GLU A 39 -12.30 14.46 -2.91
N LEU A 40 -11.08 14.97 -2.80
CA LEU A 40 -10.64 16.22 -3.43
C LEU A 40 -10.57 16.10 -4.96
N GLU A 41 -10.03 15.00 -5.47
CA GLU A 41 -9.97 14.74 -6.91
C GLU A 41 -11.37 14.67 -7.55
N ALA A 42 -12.33 14.04 -6.86
CA ALA A 42 -13.70 13.90 -7.34
C ALA A 42 -14.42 15.24 -7.56
N ARG A 43 -13.99 16.29 -6.86
CA ARG A 43 -14.51 17.67 -6.98
C ARG A 43 -13.57 18.58 -7.77
N GLN A 44 -12.56 18.02 -8.43
CA GLN A 44 -11.58 18.75 -9.22
C GLN A 44 -10.88 19.87 -8.43
N ALA A 45 -10.56 19.59 -7.16
CA ALA A 45 -9.82 20.50 -6.30
C ALA A 45 -8.47 20.91 -6.92
N ASP A 46 -7.95 22.05 -6.50
CA ASP A 46 -6.65 22.50 -6.96
C ASP A 46 -5.54 21.60 -6.40
N MET A 47 -4.45 21.44 -7.17
CA MET A 47 -3.28 20.69 -6.75
C MET A 47 -2.75 21.14 -5.38
N TRP A 48 -2.81 22.44 -5.07
CA TRP A 48 -2.35 22.99 -3.80
C TRP A 48 -3.17 22.53 -2.58
N GLU A 49 -4.40 22.04 -2.79
CA GLU A 49 -5.22 21.41 -1.74
C GLU A 49 -4.85 19.94 -1.51
N ILE A 50 -4.32 19.27 -2.53
CA ILE A 50 -3.94 17.85 -2.50
C ILE A 50 -2.53 17.66 -1.94
N LEU A 51 -1.58 18.50 -2.36
CA LEU A 51 -0.16 18.40 -2.02
C LEU A 51 0.15 18.27 -0.51
N PRO A 52 -0.52 19.03 0.39
CA PRO A 52 -0.28 18.90 1.83
C PRO A 52 -0.58 17.51 2.39
N ILE A 53 -1.57 16.80 1.83
CA ILE A 53 -2.01 15.47 2.30
C ILE A 53 -1.05 14.37 1.80
N VAL A 54 -0.53 14.54 0.58
CA VAL A 54 0.37 13.56 -0.06
C VAL A 54 1.85 13.86 0.21
N ALA A 55 2.13 14.86 1.05
CA ALA A 55 3.47 15.27 1.38
C ALA A 55 4.23 14.13 2.07
N GLY A 56 5.47 13.89 1.65
CA GLY A 56 6.31 12.84 2.23
C GLY A 56 6.61 13.03 3.72
N THR A 57 6.38 14.23 4.27
CA THR A 57 6.44 14.50 5.72
C THR A 57 5.38 13.73 6.49
N GLU A 58 4.16 13.62 5.96
CA GLU A 58 3.08 12.86 6.60
C GLU A 58 3.33 11.36 6.51
N SER A 59 3.83 10.88 5.37
CA SER A 59 4.27 9.49 5.23
C SER A 59 5.41 9.17 6.21
N ARG A 60 6.39 10.08 6.37
CA ARG A 60 7.46 9.93 7.37
C ARG A 60 6.89 9.82 8.79
N ARG A 61 5.95 10.69 9.16
CA ARG A 61 5.28 10.64 10.47
C ARG A 61 4.60 9.28 10.69
N MET A 62 3.90 8.78 9.68
CA MET A 62 3.28 7.45 9.74
C MET A 62 4.31 6.33 9.95
N TYR A 63 5.48 6.37 9.30
CA TYR A 63 6.54 5.37 9.48
C TYR A 63 7.19 5.44 10.87
N GLU A 64 7.47 6.65 11.36
CA GLU A 64 8.25 6.89 12.58
C GLU A 64 7.38 6.81 13.85
N GLU A 65 6.17 7.36 13.81
CA GLU A 65 5.27 7.47 14.97
C GLU A 65 4.20 6.38 14.98
N GLY A 66 3.98 5.68 13.86
CA GLY A 66 2.98 4.62 13.75
C GLY A 66 1.53 5.13 13.64
N ASP A 67 1.34 6.42 13.39
CA ASP A 67 0.04 7.02 13.05
C ASP A 67 -0.32 6.65 11.60
N VAL A 68 -1.06 5.54 11.45
CA VAL A 68 -1.45 4.96 10.17
C VAL A 68 -2.43 5.80 9.36
N GLU A 69 -3.02 6.83 9.96
CA GLU A 69 -3.97 7.73 9.31
C GLU A 69 -3.31 9.02 8.82
N ALA A 70 -2.09 9.33 9.29
CA ALA A 70 -1.39 10.58 9.01
C ALA A 70 -1.10 10.79 7.52
N GLY A 71 -0.59 9.76 6.85
CA GLY A 71 0.02 9.89 5.54
C GLY A 71 -0.46 8.86 4.54
N ILE A 72 0.19 8.86 3.38
CA ILE A 72 -0.12 7.95 2.28
C ILE A 72 1.02 6.96 2.11
N ILE A 73 0.68 5.69 1.93
CA ILE A 73 1.62 4.62 1.59
C ILE A 73 1.20 3.96 0.29
N ALA A 74 2.18 3.72 -0.58
CA ALA A 74 2.01 2.89 -1.75
C ALA A 74 1.67 1.46 -1.31
N CYS A 75 0.53 0.93 -1.75
CA CYS A 75 0.10 -0.41 -1.39
C CYS A 75 -0.59 -1.08 -2.58
N SER A 76 -0.08 -2.25 -2.99
CA SER A 76 -0.67 -3.05 -4.06
C SER A 76 -1.82 -3.91 -3.53
N GLN A 77 -2.72 -4.33 -4.43
CA GLN A 77 -3.74 -5.34 -4.14
C GLN A 77 -3.13 -6.68 -3.69
N SER A 78 -1.88 -6.95 -4.06
CA SER A 78 -1.10 -8.10 -3.58
C SER A 78 -0.97 -8.15 -2.05
N ILE A 79 -1.31 -7.08 -1.32
CA ILE A 79 -1.35 -7.13 0.14
C ILE A 79 -2.30 -8.22 0.66
N GLY A 80 -3.40 -8.52 -0.07
CA GLY A 80 -4.37 -9.54 0.33
C GLY A 80 -3.85 -10.98 0.32
N ILE A 81 -2.66 -11.24 -0.24
CA ILE A 81 -2.00 -12.55 -0.18
C ILE A 81 -0.84 -12.59 0.85
N VAL A 82 -0.57 -11.48 1.54
CA VAL A 82 0.48 -11.40 2.56
C VAL A 82 -0.14 -11.58 3.94
N GLY A 83 -0.01 -12.78 4.51
CA GLY A 83 -0.60 -13.13 5.81
C GLY A 83 0.37 -13.19 7.00
N GLN A 84 1.67 -12.89 6.80
CA GLN A 84 2.70 -13.00 7.84
C GLN A 84 3.89 -12.06 7.60
N ILE A 85 4.42 -11.51 8.69
CA ILE A 85 5.65 -10.71 8.67
C ILE A 85 6.82 -11.67 8.84
N LYS A 86 7.73 -11.71 7.86
CA LYS A 86 8.88 -12.61 7.85
C LYS A 86 10.21 -11.86 7.71
N PRO A 87 11.32 -12.50 8.11
CA PRO A 87 12.64 -12.15 7.63
C PRO A 87 12.69 -12.14 6.10
N VAL A 88 13.49 -11.24 5.53
CA VAL A 88 13.63 -11.12 4.06
C VAL A 88 14.20 -12.41 3.44
N ALA A 89 15.11 -13.08 4.13
CA ALA A 89 15.68 -14.35 3.68
C ALA A 89 14.59 -15.41 3.47
N ASP A 90 13.75 -15.61 4.49
CA ASP A 90 12.64 -16.58 4.46
C ASP A 90 11.67 -16.29 3.31
N VAL A 91 11.31 -15.02 3.07
CA VAL A 91 10.42 -14.64 1.96
C VAL A 91 11.00 -15.10 0.62
N ILE A 92 12.29 -14.82 0.38
CA ILE A 92 12.95 -15.15 -0.89
C ILE A 92 13.08 -16.66 -1.05
N GLU A 93 13.52 -17.36 0.00
CA GLU A 93 13.71 -18.82 -0.03
C GLU A 93 12.40 -19.56 -0.28
N GLU A 94 11.32 -19.14 0.38
CA GLU A 94 9.99 -19.72 0.18
C GLU A 94 9.46 -19.46 -1.22
N MET A 95 9.56 -18.23 -1.74
CA MET A 95 9.13 -17.91 -3.11
C MET A 95 9.82 -18.79 -4.15
N VAL A 96 11.13 -19.01 -4.03
CA VAL A 96 11.89 -19.87 -4.95
C VAL A 96 11.47 -21.33 -4.81
N ARG A 97 11.33 -21.83 -3.58
CA ARG A 97 10.91 -23.21 -3.30
C ARG A 97 9.51 -23.50 -3.87
N GLU A 98 8.55 -22.64 -3.58
CA GLU A 98 7.17 -22.77 -4.06
C GLU A 98 7.10 -22.72 -5.59
N ALA A 99 7.91 -21.88 -6.24
CA ALA A 99 7.99 -21.83 -7.70
C ALA A 99 8.48 -23.15 -8.31
N VAL A 100 9.50 -23.78 -7.72
CA VAL A 100 10.02 -25.10 -8.15
C VAL A 100 8.96 -26.19 -7.97
N GLU A 101 8.25 -26.19 -6.84
CA GLU A 101 7.16 -27.15 -6.57
C GLU A 101 5.97 -26.98 -7.53
N ILE A 102 5.61 -25.73 -7.87
CA ILE A 102 4.58 -25.45 -8.88
C ILE A 102 5.05 -25.94 -10.26
N HIS A 103 6.30 -25.68 -10.63
CA HIS A 103 6.83 -26.10 -11.92
C HIS A 103 6.79 -27.62 -12.09
N GLY A 104 7.22 -28.39 -11.08
CA GLY A 104 7.15 -29.86 -11.09
C GLY A 104 5.73 -30.38 -11.32
N ARG A 105 4.74 -29.84 -10.61
CA ARG A 105 3.32 -30.22 -10.77
C ARG A 105 2.71 -29.89 -12.13
N LEU A 106 3.31 -28.96 -12.88
CA LEU A 106 2.80 -28.54 -14.20
C LEU A 106 3.38 -29.35 -15.35
N ILE A 107 4.52 -30.01 -15.14
CA ILE A 107 5.23 -30.78 -16.18
C ILE A 107 5.04 -32.30 -16.05
N ASP A 108 4.58 -32.77 -14.88
CA ASP A 108 4.10 -34.13 -14.65
C ASP A 108 2.64 -34.31 -15.14
#